data_AF-A0A8B6FM95-F1
#
_entry.id   AF-A0A8B6FM95-F1
#
_cell.length_a   1.000
_cell.length_b   1.000
_cell.length_c   1.000
_cell.angle_alpha   90.00
_cell.angle_beta   90.00
_cell.angle_gamma   90.00
#
_symmetry.space_group_name_H-M   'P 1'
#
loop_
_entity.id
_entity.type
_entity.pdbx_description
1 polymer ?
#
loop_
_entity_poly.entity_id
_entity_poly.type
_entity_poly.pdbx_seq_one_letter_code
_entity_poly.pdbx_strand_id
1 'polypeptide(L)'
;MSEKKVVYVVGFIVLAIIIMIIALVATSLKKLASDEIGIKYDTVQKKLDDSTEREGLHTGPPGFEFIKFPSVYKSLSFNDLECLNKDGVKIVLDVTYQYKVRSAKLREVILDFRDKDGYTKVLRYAGI
;
A
#
# COMPACT_ATOMS: atom_id res chain seq x y z
N MET A 1 -41.21 34.82 10.21
CA MET A 1 -40.27 33.87 10.84
C MET A 1 -38.91 34.55 10.93
N SER A 2 -38.47 34.89 12.15
CA SER A 2 -37.43 35.89 12.46
C SER A 2 -36.19 35.82 11.56
N GLU A 3 -35.85 36.93 10.90
CA GLU A 3 -34.66 37.10 10.03
C GLU A 3 -33.38 36.58 10.69
N LYS A 4 -33.26 36.73 12.02
CA LYS A 4 -32.14 36.22 12.80
C LYS A 4 -31.98 34.70 12.69
N LYS A 5 -33.09 33.93 12.67
CA LYS A 5 -33.05 32.47 12.50
C LYS A 5 -32.56 32.07 11.11
N VAL A 6 -32.91 32.83 10.07
CA VAL A 6 -32.44 32.59 8.70
C VAL A 6 -30.93 32.82 8.61
N VAL A 7 -30.42 33.89 9.24
CA VAL A 7 -28.98 34.18 9.29
C VAL A 7 -28.19 33.08 10.02
N TYR A 8 -28.69 32.56 11.15
CA TYR A 8 -28.04 31.44 11.85
C TYR A 8 -28.03 30.15 11.03
N VAL A 9 -29.11 29.84 10.31
CA VAL A 9 -29.19 28.65 9.44
C VAL A 9 -28.21 28.75 8.27
N VAL A 10 -28.15 29.91 7.61
CA VAL A 10 -27.18 30.15 6.53
C VAL A 10 -25.74 30.08 7.05
N GLY A 11 -25.46 30.67 8.21
CA GLY A 11 -24.14 30.58 8.85
C GLY A 11 -23.71 29.14 9.16
N PHE A 12 -24.64 28.31 9.65
CA PHE A 12 -24.37 26.89 9.90
C PHE A 12 -24.08 26.10 8.62
N ILE A 13 -24.83 26.36 7.53
CA ILE A 13 -24.62 25.71 6.23
C ILE A 13 -23.24 26.05 5.67
N VAL A 14 -22.84 27.33 5.72
CA VAL A 14 -21.51 27.76 5.25
C VAL A 14 -20.40 27.08 6.06
N LEU A 15 -20.56 26.99 7.38
CA LEU A 15 -19.60 26.30 8.25
C LEU A 15 -19.51 24.80 7.91
N ALA A 16 -20.64 24.13 7.69
CA ALA A 16 -20.68 22.72 7.31
C ALA A 16 -19.99 22.45 5.97
N ILE A 17 -20.20 23.34 4.98
CA ILE A 17 -19.53 23.26 3.67
C ILE A 17 -18.01 23.40 3.83
N ILE A 18 -17.54 24.36 4.64
CA ILE A 18 -16.11 24.57 4.88
C ILE A 18 -15.48 23.32 5.51
N ILE A 19 -16.12 22.74 6.53
CA ILE A 19 -15.63 21.52 7.19
C ILE A 19 -15.57 20.36 6.19
N MET A 20 -16.60 20.21 5.34
CA MET A 20 -16.63 19.18 4.31
C MET A 20 -15.47 19.35 3.32
N ILE A 21 -15.19 20.57 2.84
CA ILE A 21 -14.07 20.83 1.93
C ILE A 21 -12.74 20.44 2.58
N ILE A 22 -12.52 20.82 3.84
CA ILE A 22 -11.28 20.47 4.57
C ILE A 22 -11.13 18.95 4.69
N ALA A 23 -12.21 18.24 5.04
CA ALA A 23 -12.19 16.79 5.14
C ALA A 23 -11.88 16.11 3.79
N LEU A 24 -12.45 16.63 2.69
CA LEU A 24 -12.17 16.12 1.34
C LEU A 24 -10.70 16.34 0.94
N VAL A 25 -10.14 17.52 1.20
CA VAL A 25 -8.73 17.82 0.91
C VAL A 25 -7.81 16.94 1.76
N ALA A 26 -8.09 16.81 3.05
CA ALA A 26 -7.30 15.98 3.95
C ALA A 26 -7.28 14.49 3.53
N THR A 27 -8.40 13.99 3.02
CA THR A 27 -8.51 12.60 2.54
C THR A 27 -7.98 12.39 1.12
N SER A 28 -7.75 13.47 0.36
CA SER A 28 -7.21 13.47 -1.01
C SER A 28 -5.67 13.56 -1.07
N LEU A 29 -5.01 13.73 0.08
CA LEU A 29 -3.55 13.82 0.18
C LEU A 29 -2.98 12.59 0.91
N LYS A 30 -2.07 11.85 0.26
CA LYS A 30 -1.35 10.74 0.88
C LYS A 30 0.14 10.81 0.53
N LYS A 31 0.97 10.42 1.50
CA LYS A 31 2.43 10.42 1.36
C LYS A 31 2.96 9.00 1.23
N LEU A 32 3.90 8.82 0.31
CA LEU A 32 4.73 7.64 0.20
C LEU A 32 6.10 7.90 0.84
N ALA A 33 6.59 6.96 1.64
CA ALA A 33 7.93 7.05 2.21
C ALA A 33 9.02 6.82 1.15
N SER A 34 10.27 7.22 1.45
CA SER A 34 11.40 7.09 0.52
C SER A 34 11.77 5.64 0.21
N ASP A 35 11.45 4.70 1.10
CA ASP A 35 11.67 3.26 0.92
C ASP A 35 10.42 2.52 0.41
N GLU A 36 9.41 3.24 -0.07
CA GLU A 36 8.15 2.70 -0.56
C GLU A 36 7.91 3.06 -2.04
N ILE A 37 7.31 2.12 -2.77
CA ILE A 37 6.63 2.34 -4.05
C ILE A 37 5.20 1.87 -3.91
N GLY A 38 4.28 2.43 -4.69
CA GLY A 38 2.87 2.07 -4.54
C GLY A 38 2.04 2.41 -5.75
N ILE A 39 0.87 1.79 -5.81
CA ILE A 39 -0.16 2.10 -6.80
C ILE A 39 -1.36 2.70 -6.08
N LYS A 40 -1.95 3.73 -6.66
CA LYS A 40 -3.18 4.34 -6.13
C LYS A 40 -4.33 3.36 -6.29
N TYR A 41 -5.09 3.18 -5.22
CA TYR A 41 -6.30 2.40 -5.19
C TYR A 41 -7.45 3.31 -4.72
N ASP A 42 -8.41 3.52 -5.61
CA ASP A 42 -9.64 4.21 -5.27
C ASP A 42 -10.53 3.24 -4.50
N THR A 43 -10.74 3.51 -3.21
CA THR A 43 -11.56 2.68 -2.32
C THR A 43 -13.05 2.76 -2.66
N VAL A 44 -13.50 3.89 -3.23
CA VAL A 44 -14.89 4.16 -3.58
C VAL A 44 -15.24 3.51 -4.92
N GLN A 45 -14.42 3.73 -5.94
CA GLN A 45 -14.63 3.18 -7.29
C GLN A 45 -14.05 1.75 -7.44
N LYS A 46 -13.33 1.25 -6.43
CA LYS A 46 -12.60 -0.03 -6.45
C LYS A 46 -11.69 -0.15 -7.67
N LYS A 47 -11.03 0.95 -8.03
CA LYS A 47 -10.21 1.06 -9.23
C LYS A 47 -8.74 1.12 -8.84
N LEU A 48 -7.96 0.18 -9.37
CA LEU A 48 -6.51 0.20 -9.28
C LEU A 48 -5.97 1.03 -10.45
N ASP A 49 -5.09 1.98 -10.14
CA ASP A 49 -4.41 2.80 -11.13
C ASP A 49 -3.39 1.98 -11.93
N ASP A 50 -2.99 2.48 -13.10
CA ASP A 50 -2.04 1.79 -13.98
C ASP A 50 -0.59 2.25 -13.74
N SER A 51 -0.42 3.47 -13.24
CA SER A 51 0.89 4.04 -12.95
C SER A 51 1.39 3.68 -11.55
N THR A 52 2.67 3.30 -11.47
CA THR A 52 3.38 3.19 -10.21
C THR A 52 3.92 4.52 -9.76
N GLU A 53 3.59 4.90 -8.53
CA GLU A 53 4.08 6.10 -7.89
C GLU A 53 5.29 5.80 -7.01
N ARG A 54 6.18 6.78 -6.95
CA ARG A 54 7.40 6.76 -6.14
C ARG A 54 7.24 7.62 -4.88
N GLU A 55 8.32 7.78 -4.14
CA GLU A 55 8.37 8.63 -2.95
C GLU A 55 7.82 10.04 -3.20
N GLY A 56 7.10 10.58 -2.23
CA GLY A 56 6.55 11.93 -2.33
C GLY A 56 5.14 12.08 -1.80
N LEU A 57 4.63 13.30 -1.93
CA LEU A 57 3.25 13.65 -1.63
C LEU A 57 2.44 13.55 -2.92
N HIS A 58 1.38 12.75 -2.88
CA HIS A 58 0.52 12.51 -4.03
C HIS A 58 -0.91 12.91 -3.72
N THR A 59 -1.54 13.50 -4.72
CA THR A 59 -2.97 13.79 -4.72
C THR A 59 -3.73 12.69 -5.44
N GLY A 60 -4.92 12.39 -4.95
CA GLY A 60 -5.80 11.37 -5.53
C GLY A 60 -7.27 11.66 -5.22
N PRO A 61 -8.17 10.78 -5.68
CA PRO A 61 -9.59 10.84 -5.32
C PRO A 61 -9.77 10.91 -3.80
N PRO A 62 -10.78 11.62 -3.27
CA PRO A 62 -11.04 11.65 -1.83
C PRO A 62 -11.17 10.23 -1.25
N GLY A 63 -10.34 9.90 -0.26
CA GLY A 63 -10.35 8.60 0.39
C GLY A 63 -9.57 7.49 -0.33
N PHE A 64 -8.76 7.83 -1.33
CA PHE A 64 -7.86 6.86 -1.97
C PHE A 64 -6.80 6.34 -0.99
N GLU A 65 -6.32 5.13 -1.26
CA GLU A 65 -5.25 4.48 -0.52
C GLU A 65 -4.11 4.07 -1.45
N PHE A 66 -2.92 3.91 -0.89
CA PHE A 66 -1.78 3.36 -1.60
C PHE A 66 -1.58 1.91 -1.20
N ILE A 67 -1.53 1.01 -2.18
CA ILE A 67 -1.03 -0.34 -1.97
C ILE A 67 0.49 -0.27 -2.08
N LYS A 68 1.17 -0.41 -0.94
CA LYS A 68 2.59 -0.10 -0.78
C LYS A 68 3.47 -1.34 -0.79
N PHE A 69 4.61 -1.24 -1.44
CA PHE A 69 5.66 -2.24 -1.47
C PHE A 69 7.02 -1.60 -1.19
N PRO A 70 7.98 -2.35 -0.62
CA PRO A 70 9.31 -1.82 -0.39
C PRO A 70 10.02 -1.54 -1.72
N SER A 71 10.58 -0.33 -1.85
CA SER A 71 11.41 0.09 -2.99
C SER A 71 12.86 -0.42 -2.87
N VAL A 72 13.23 -0.89 -1.69
CA VAL A 72 14.55 -1.42 -1.33
C VAL A 72 14.50 -2.95 -1.20
N TYR A 73 15.67 -3.59 -1.26
CA TYR A 73 15.78 -5.03 -1.02
C TYR A 73 15.38 -5.35 0.43
N LYS A 74 14.55 -6.39 0.59
CA LYS A 74 14.19 -6.96 1.89
C LYS A 74 14.67 -8.41 1.96
N SER A 75 15.11 -8.83 3.14
CA SER A 75 15.62 -10.17 3.36
C SER A 75 14.55 -11.11 3.89
N LEU A 76 14.57 -12.35 3.42
CA LEU A 76 13.85 -13.50 3.98
C LEU A 76 14.89 -14.52 4.41
N SER A 77 14.90 -14.83 5.70
CA SER A 77 15.79 -15.82 6.29
C SER A 77 15.01 -17.08 6.64
N PHE A 78 15.57 -18.21 6.25
CA PHE A 78 15.14 -19.56 6.58
C PHE A 78 16.27 -20.19 7.37
N ASN A 79 16.04 -20.44 8.64
CA ASN A 79 17.02 -21.05 9.52
C ASN A 79 16.61 -22.50 9.78
N ASP A 80 17.59 -23.33 10.11
CA ASP A 80 17.38 -24.72 10.53
C ASP A 80 16.69 -25.58 9.46
N LEU A 81 16.94 -25.33 8.17
CA LEU A 81 16.40 -26.16 7.09
C LEU A 81 17.12 -27.50 7.06
N GLU A 82 16.43 -28.56 7.45
CA GLU A 82 16.95 -29.92 7.42
C GLU A 82 16.73 -30.57 6.05
N CYS A 83 17.80 -31.00 5.40
CA CYS A 83 17.71 -31.75 4.15
C CYS A 83 18.81 -32.82 4.05
N LEU A 84 18.67 -33.73 3.09
CA LEU A 84 19.70 -34.71 2.77
C LEU A 84 20.58 -34.16 1.65
N ASN A 85 21.89 -34.27 1.81
CA ASN A 85 22.81 -34.05 0.71
C ASN A 85 22.70 -35.19 -0.32
N LYS A 86 23.42 -35.07 -1.44
CA LYS A 86 23.43 -36.07 -2.52
C LYS A 86 23.79 -37.48 -2.04
N ASP A 87 24.57 -37.59 -0.97
CA ASP A 87 25.07 -38.85 -0.41
C ASP A 87 24.17 -39.40 0.72
N GLY A 88 23.03 -38.76 1.00
CA GLY A 88 22.08 -39.19 2.03
C GLY A 88 22.45 -38.77 3.46
N VAL A 89 23.38 -37.83 3.62
CA VAL A 89 23.77 -37.26 4.91
C VAL A 89 22.87 -36.08 5.26
N LYS A 90 22.32 -36.08 6.47
CA LYS A 90 21.51 -34.96 6.99
C LYS A 90 22.39 -33.74 7.21
N ILE A 91 22.01 -32.63 6.60
CA ILE A 91 22.62 -31.31 6.76
C ILE A 91 21.57 -30.30 7.20
N VAL A 92 22.02 -29.29 7.93
CA VAL A 92 21.20 -28.15 8.36
C VAL A 92 21.68 -26.92 7.58
N LEU A 93 20.75 -26.22 6.95
CA LEU A 93 21.03 -25.06 6.12
C LEU A 93 20.36 -23.81 6.71
N ASP A 94 21.15 -22.74 6.78
CA ASP A 94 20.65 -21.39 7.03
C ASP A 94 20.78 -20.59 5.73
N VAL A 95 19.65 -20.20 5.15
CA VAL A 95 19.60 -19.52 3.86
C VAL A 95 18.87 -18.20 3.98
N THR A 96 19.50 -17.13 3.50
CA THR A 96 18.87 -15.80 3.43
C THR A 96 18.81 -15.35 1.98
N TYR A 97 17.60 -15.08 1.51
CA TYR A 97 17.34 -14.53 0.18
C TYR A 97 16.93 -13.07 0.30
N GLN A 98 17.34 -12.25 -0.67
CA GLN A 98 16.88 -10.87 -0.77
C GLN A 98 15.91 -10.73 -1.95
N TYR A 99 14.81 -10.01 -1.73
CA TYR A 99 13.81 -9.76 -2.75
C TYR A 99 13.51 -8.27 -2.88
N LYS A 100 13.15 -7.84 -4.09
CA LYS A 100 12.66 -6.50 -4.41
C LYS A 100 11.67 -6.60 -5.56
N VAL A 101 10.51 -5.98 -5.40
CA VAL A 101 9.50 -5.93 -6.47
C VAL A 101 9.95 -4.93 -7.54
N ARG A 102 9.87 -5.34 -8.81
CA ARG A 102 10.14 -4.44 -9.94
C ARG A 102 8.96 -3.49 -10.10
N SER A 103 9.20 -2.18 -10.11
CA SER A 103 8.14 -1.18 -10.27
C SER A 103 7.30 -1.42 -11.54
N ALA A 104 7.93 -1.77 -12.65
CA ALA A 104 7.22 -2.07 -13.91
C ALA A 104 6.19 -3.21 -13.83
N LYS A 105 6.31 -4.12 -12.84
CA LYS A 105 5.40 -5.26 -12.64
C LYS A 105 4.58 -5.14 -11.36
N LEU A 106 4.63 -3.99 -10.67
CA LEU A 106 3.97 -3.82 -9.39
C LEU A 106 2.46 -4.05 -9.48
N ARG A 107 1.84 -3.66 -10.60
CA ARG A 107 0.41 -3.87 -10.85
C ARG A 107 0.07 -5.35 -10.96
N GLU A 108 0.85 -6.12 -11.72
CA GLU A 108 0.69 -7.58 -11.83
C GLU A 108 0.80 -8.22 -10.44
N VAL A 109 1.84 -7.85 -9.68
CA VAL A 109 2.07 -8.35 -8.32
C VAL A 109 0.89 -8.02 -7.39
N ILE A 110 0.31 -6.82 -7.48
CA ILE A 110 -0.87 -6.45 -6.70
C ILE A 110 -2.09 -7.25 -7.12
N LEU A 111 -2.29 -7.51 -8.41
CA LEU A 111 -3.44 -8.29 -8.87
C LEU A 111 -3.35 -9.76 -8.43
N ASP A 112 -2.14 -10.33 -8.48
CA ASP A 112 -1.93 -11.73 -8.13
C ASP A 112 -1.90 -11.97 -6.62
N PHE A 113 -1.29 -11.05 -5.86
CA PHE A 113 -0.99 -11.25 -4.44
C PHE A 113 -1.69 -10.26 -3.51
N ARG A 114 -2.48 -9.33 -4.05
CA ARG A 114 -3.24 -8.27 -3.36
C ARG A 114 -2.39 -7.20 -2.68
N ASP A 115 -1.46 -7.61 -1.83
CA ASP A 115 -0.64 -6.74 -1.00
C ASP A 115 0.75 -7.35 -0.75
N LYS A 116 1.58 -6.59 -0.02
CA LYS A 116 2.92 -7.00 0.38
C LYS A 116 2.91 -8.30 1.19
N ASP A 117 1.91 -8.51 2.05
CA ASP A 117 1.87 -9.65 2.96
C ASP A 117 1.53 -10.93 2.20
N GLY A 118 0.55 -10.87 1.28
CA GLY A 118 0.25 -11.95 0.34
C GLY A 118 1.45 -12.30 -0.53
N TYR A 119 2.16 -11.30 -1.05
CA TYR A 119 3.37 -11.52 -1.85
C TYR A 119 4.48 -12.19 -1.03
N THR A 120 4.74 -11.68 0.18
CA THR A 120 5.78 -12.23 1.07
C THR A 120 5.44 -13.66 1.52
N LYS A 121 4.15 -13.95 1.73
CA LYS A 121 3.67 -15.29 2.07
C LYS A 121 4.00 -16.29 0.96
N VAL A 122 3.73 -15.95 -0.29
CA VAL A 122 4.07 -16.82 -1.43
C VAL A 122 5.57 -17.01 -1.56
N LEU A 123 6.38 -15.95 -1.39
CA LEU A 123 7.84 -16.07 -1.39
C LEU A 123 8.36 -17.00 -0.29
N ARG A 124 7.73 -16.98 0.90
CA ARG A 124 8.09 -17.90 1.99
C ARG A 124 7.79 -19.35 1.66
N TYR A 125 6.66 -19.63 1.00
CA TYR A 125 6.32 -21.00 0.59
C TYR A 125 7.08 -21.48 -0.64
N ALA A 126 7.52 -20.59 -1.54
CA ALA A 126 8.30 -20.96 -2.71
C ALA A 126 9.80 -21.16 -2.39
N GLY A 127 10.29 -20.59 -1.29
CA GLY A 127 11.68 -20.71 -0.85
C GLY A 127 12.00 -21.97 -0.02
N ILE A 128 10.98 -22.79 0.25
CA ILE A 128 11.05 -24.10 0.94
C ILE A 128 10.55 -25.14 -0.05
#